data_AF-A0A3D0NWD5-F1
#
_entry.id   AF-A0A3D0NWD5-F1
#
_cell.length_a   1.000
_cell.length_b   1.000
_cell.length_c   1.000
_cell.angle_alpha   90.00
_cell.angle_beta   90.00
_cell.angle_gamma   90.00
#
_symmetry.space_group_name_H-M   'P 1'
#
loop_
_entity.id
_entity.type
_entity.pdbx_description
1 polymer ?
#
loop_
_entity_poly.entity_id
_entity_poly.type
_entity_poly.pdbx_seq_one_letter_code
_entity_poly.pdbx_strand_id
1 'polypeptide(L)' 'RKFYAQPGASRQLYEVNGEAVIDTKVLSADDRLTIGASVFRFVPLCGEAFGWNTVPKA' A
#
# COMPACT_ATOMS: atom_id res chain seq x y z
N ARG A 1 -7.68 -1.65 -10.38
CA ARG A 1 -8.16 -1.07 -9.10
C ARG A 1 -7.13 -0.05 -8.63
N LYS A 2 -7.50 1.01 -7.91
CA LYS A 2 -6.55 1.99 -7.36
C LYS A 2 -6.54 1.91 -5.84
N PHE A 3 -5.35 1.91 -5.26
CA PHE A 3 -5.12 1.93 -3.82
C PHE A 3 -4.41 3.22 -3.46
N TYR A 4 -4.65 3.71 -2.24
CA TYR A 4 -4.13 5.00 -1.83
C TYR A 4 -3.55 4.91 -0.42
N ALA A 5 -2.42 5.57 -0.22
CA ALA A 5 -1.87 5.91 1.08
C ALA A 5 -2.29 7.35 1.41
N GLN A 6 -2.90 7.56 2.58
CA GLN A 6 -3.38 8.87 3.03
C GLN A 6 -2.74 9.27 4.36
N PRO A 7 -2.42 10.56 4.57
CA PRO A 7 -1.85 11.02 5.82
C PRO A 7 -2.66 10.52 7.01
N GLY A 8 -1.98 9.89 7.98
CA GLY A 8 -2.61 9.44 9.20
C GLY A 8 -2.88 10.63 10.13
N ALA A 9 -3.93 10.56 10.95
CA ALA A 9 -4.18 11.57 11.98
C ALA A 9 -3.22 11.49 13.18
N SER A 10 -2.32 10.49 13.21
CA SER A 10 -1.38 10.26 14.31
C SER A 10 -0.06 11.01 14.11
N ARG A 11 0.72 11.15 15.19
CA ARG A 11 2.07 11.75 15.16
C ARG A 11 3.14 10.87 14.50
N GLN A 12 2.85 9.62 14.16
CA GLN A 12 3.84 8.76 13.52
C GLN A 12 3.93 9.06 12.02
N LEU A 13 5.11 9.54 11.62
CA LEU A 13 5.51 9.64 10.22
C LEU A 13 5.51 8.23 9.62
N TYR A 14 4.83 8.10 8.49
CA TYR A 14 4.91 6.92 7.67
C TYR A 14 5.24 7.33 6.23
N GLU A 15 5.95 6.44 5.55
CA GLU A 15 6.56 6.72 4.25
C GLU A 15 6.12 5.69 3.22
N VAL A 16 6.05 6.12 1.97
CA VAL A 16 5.93 5.25 0.79
C VAL A 16 7.22 5.43 -0.01
N ASN A 17 7.96 4.34 -0.22
CA ASN A 17 9.23 4.33 -0.94
C ASN A 17 10.28 5.32 -0.41
N GLY A 18 10.29 5.56 0.91
CA GLY A 18 11.21 6.50 1.57
C GLY A 18 10.76 7.96 1.53
N GLU A 19 9.59 8.24 0.97
CA GLU A 19 9.00 9.58 0.98
C GLU A 19 7.85 9.66 1.99
N ALA A 20 7.93 10.61 2.92
CA ALA A 20 6.85 10.89 3.86
C ALA A 20 5.51 11.13 3.14
N VAL A 21 4.43 10.57 3.69
CA VAL A 21 3.08 10.74 3.15
C VAL A 21 2.43 11.96 3.77
N ILE A 22 2.64 13.12 3.14
CA ILE A 22 2.06 14.41 3.53
C ILE A 22 0.72 14.65 2.83
N ASP A 23 0.54 14.09 1.63
CA ASP A 23 -0.67 14.12 0.82
C ASP A 23 -1.09 12.71 0.39
N THR A 24 -2.27 12.57 -0.23
CA THR A 24 -2.71 11.27 -0.77
C THR A 24 -1.76 10.80 -1.88
N LYS A 25 -1.19 9.60 -1.73
CA LYS A 25 -0.36 8.93 -2.75
C LYS A 25 -1.06 7.70 -3.31
N VAL A 26 -0.86 7.42 -4.59
CA VAL A 26 -1.32 6.16 -5.22
C VAL A 26 -0.33 5.06 -4.87
N LEU A 27 -0.83 3.90 -4.44
CA LEU A 27 -0.01 2.72 -4.17
C LEU A 27 0.03 1.79 -5.38
N SER A 28 1.22 1.31 -5.68
CA SER A 28 1.54 0.30 -6.68
C SER A 28 2.00 -0.99 -6.01
N ALA A 29 1.83 -2.12 -6.69
CA ALA A 29 2.35 -3.40 -6.19
C ALA A 29 3.85 -3.30 -5.89
N ASP A 30 4.27 -3.98 -4.83
CA ASP A 30 5.64 -4.00 -4.31
C ASP A 30 6.15 -2.69 -3.68
N ASP A 31 5.32 -1.64 -3.59
CA ASP A 31 5.67 -0.42 -2.85
C ASP A 31 6.10 -0.73 -1.41
N ARG A 32 7.15 -0.04 -0.96
CA ARG A 32 7.69 -0.18 0.39
C ARG A 32 7.04 0.82 1.34
N LEU A 33 6.44 0.34 2.41
CA LEU A 33 5.82 1.16 3.44
C LEU A 33 6.68 1.15 4.70
N THR A 34 7.15 2.32 5.13
CA THR A 34 7.84 2.46 6.42
C THR A 34 6.86 3.01 7.44
N ILE A 35 6.65 2.33 8.56
CA ILE A 35 5.78 2.79 9.66
C ILE A 35 6.56 2.63 10.96
N GLY A 36 6.98 3.75 11.56
CA GLY A 36 7.87 3.73 12.71
C GLY A 36 9.19 3.02 12.38
N ALA A 37 9.50 1.94 13.11
CA ALA A 37 10.70 1.13 12.88
C ALA A 37 10.48 -0.07 11.92
N SER A 38 9.26 -0.26 11.43
CA SER A 38 8.88 -1.42 10.62
C SER A 38 8.83 -1.08 9.14
N VAL A 39 9.22 -2.04 8.32
CA VAL A 39 9.17 -1.94 6.86
C VAL A 39 8.28 -3.05 6.31
N PHE A 40 7.30 -2.68 5.50
CA PHE A 40 6.34 -3.58 4.85
C PHE A 40 6.43 -3.44 3.33
N ARG A 41 5.96 -4.47 2.63
CA ARG A 41 5.75 -4.46 1.19
C ARG A 41 4.26 -4.54 0.89
N PHE A 42 3.77 -3.68 0.00
CA PHE A 42 2.38 -3.71 -0.42
C PHE A 42 2.14 -4.81 -1.46
N VAL A 43 1.31 -5.80 -1.12
CA VAL A 43 0.91 -6.89 -2.02
C VAL A 43 -0.60 -6.79 -2.27
N PRO A 44 -1.04 -6.23 -3.41
CA PRO A 44 -2.46 -6.10 -3.70
C PRO A 44 -3.06 -7.45 -4.08
N LEU A 45 -3.74 -8.09 -3.13
CA LEU A 45 -4.52 -9.33 -3.36
C LEU A 45 -5.83 -9.09 -4.13
N CYS A 46 -5.89 -8.03 -4.93
CA CYS A 46 -6.92 -7.84 -5.95
C CYS A 46 -6.44 -6.90 -7.07
N GLY A 47 -5.14 -6.90 -7.32
CA GLY A 47 -4.50 -6.16 -8.40
C GLY A 47 -4.63 -6.85 -9.75
N GLU A 48 -3.86 -6.37 -10.72
CA GLU A 48 -3.80 -6.96 -12.06
C GLU A 48 -3.23 -8.38 -12.05
N ALA A 49 -2.22 -8.63 -11.20
CA ALA A 49 -1.56 -9.92 -11.09
C ALA A 49 -2.38 -11.00 -10.35
N PHE A 50 -3.34 -10.61 -9.50
CA PHE A 50 -4.15 -11.53 -8.71
C PHE A 50 -5.49 -10.90 -8.34
N GLY A 51 -6.60 -11.63 -8.52
CA GLY A 51 -7.93 -11.22 -8.08
C GLY A 51 -8.76 -12.37 -7.55
N TRP A 52 -9.42 -12.19 -6.41
CA TRP A 52 -10.31 -13.22 -5.84
C TRP A 52 -11.44 -13.65 -6.80
N ASN A 53 -11.86 -12.77 -7.71
CA ASN A 53 -12.88 -13.06 -8.72
C ASN A 53 -12.33 -13.77 -9.96
N THR A 54 -11.01 -13.92 -10.09
CA THR A 54 -10.36 -14.61 -11.21
C THR A 54 -9.94 -16.03 -10.83
N VAL A 55 -10.06 -16.42 -9.55
CA VAL A 55 -9.85 -17.80 -9.10
C VAL A 55 -11.11 -18.61 -9.46
N PRO A 56 -11.00 -19.71 -10.20
CA PRO A 56 -12.13 -20.60 -10.47
C PRO A 56 -12.75 -21.06 -9.15
N LYS A 57 -14.07 -20.97 -9.03
CA LYS A 57 -14.78 -21.58 -7.90
C LYS A 57 -14.68 -23.10 -8.07
N ALA A 58 -14.18 -23.77 -7.04
CA ALA A 58 -14.15 -25.23 -6.94
C ALA A 58 -15.56 -25.82 -6.96
#